data_AF-A0A1R1JLV7-F1
#
_entry.id   AF-A0A1R1JLV7-F1
#
_cell.length_a   1.000
_cell.length_b   1.000
_cell.length_c   1.000
_cell.angle_alpha   90.00
_cell.angle_beta   90.00
_cell.angle_gamma   90.00
#
_symmetry.space_group_name_H-M   'P 1'
#
loop_
_entity.id
_entity.type
_entity.pdbx_description
1 polymer ?
#
loop_
_entity_poly.entity_id
_entity_poly.type
_entity_poly.pdbx_seq_one_letter_code
_entity_poly.pdbx_strand_id
1 'polypeptide(L)' 'MAVGAWLGFLVVHLAFQHSNLGYRVGPLGLLIGVAEAHRWHHKREHEDAQVNYGDFWMPGGHLFSAFRSQKHTLGAKE' A
#
# COMPACT_ATOMS: atom_id res chain seq x y z
N MET A 1 16.56 12.54 17.33
CA MET A 1 16.95 11.21 16.79
C MET A 1 15.73 10.40 16.36
N ALA A 2 14.80 10.04 17.25
CA ALA A 2 13.67 9.15 16.92
C ALA A 2 12.74 9.66 15.80
N VAL A 3 12.32 10.93 15.85
CA VAL A 3 11.46 11.53 14.80
C VAL A 3 12.16 11.51 13.44
N GLY A 4 13.45 11.86 13.40
CA GLY A 4 14.23 11.84 12.16
C GLY A 4 14.37 10.43 11.58
N ALA A 5 14.61 9.43 12.43
CA ALA A 5 14.65 8.03 12.01
C ALA A 5 13.30 7.56 11.44
N TRP A 6 12.19 7.96 12.07
CA TRP A 6 10.84 7.64 11.60
C TRP A 6 10.54 8.27 10.23
N LEU A 7 10.85 9.56 10.06
CA LEU A 7 10.69 10.24 8.77
C LEU A 7 11.57 9.63 7.68
N GLY A 8 12.82 9.30 7.99
CA GLY A 8 13.72 8.62 7.06
C GLY A 8 13.17 7.25 6.62
N PHE A 9 12.61 6.49 7.56
CA PHE A 9 11.94 5.23 7.26
C PHE A 9 10.71 5.44 6.35
N LEU A 10 9.85 6.43 6.64
CA LEU A 10 8.69 6.74 5.80
C LEU A 10 9.08 7.13 4.37
N VAL A 11 10.18 7.86 4.18
CA VAL A 11 10.68 8.20 2.83
C VAL A 11 11.08 6.96 2.04
N VAL A 12 11.83 6.04 2.66
CA VAL A 12 12.22 4.78 2.01
C VAL A 12 10.98 3.92 1.71
N HIS A 13 10.04 3.86 2.64
CA HIS A 13 8.77 3.17 2.49
C HIS A 13 7.94 3.71 1.31
N LEU A 14 7.79 5.04 1.23
CA LEU A 14 7.10 5.72 0.15
C LEU A 14 7.77 5.46 -1.21
N ALA A 15 9.10 5.44 -1.25
CA ALA A 15 9.83 5.10 -2.46
C ALA A 15 9.49 3.68 -2.94
N PHE A 16 9.40 2.71 -2.03
CA PHE A 16 9.04 1.33 -2.37
C PHE A 16 7.59 1.22 -2.87
N GLN A 17 6.68 2.04 -2.36
CA GLN A 17 5.29 2.10 -2.84
C GLN A 17 5.18 2.60 -4.28
N HIS A 18 6.13 3.40 -4.76
CA HIS A 18 6.11 4.02 -6.08
C HIS A 18 7.18 3.49 -7.06
N SER A 19 8.05 2.58 -6.63
CA SER A 19 9.16 2.07 -7.45
C SER A 19 8.78 0.94 -8.41
N ASN A 20 7.50 0.69 -8.63
CA ASN A 20 6.96 -0.42 -9.42
C ASN A 20 7.49 -1.81 -9.01
N LEU A 21 7.88 -1.98 -7.74
CA LEU A 21 8.36 -3.26 -7.21
C LEU A 21 7.18 -4.20 -6.89
N GLY A 22 7.24 -5.40 -7.45
CA GLY A 22 6.30 -6.49 -7.17
C GLY A 22 6.69 -7.31 -5.93
N TYR A 23 6.70 -6.69 -4.75
CA TYR A 23 6.99 -7.38 -3.49
C TYR A 23 5.74 -7.65 -2.65
N ARG A 24 5.86 -8.60 -1.71
CA ARG A 24 4.79 -8.96 -0.77
C ARG A 24 5.37 -9.11 0.62
N VAL A 25 4.60 -8.71 1.62
CA VAL A 25 4.95 -8.86 3.04
C VAL A 25 4.02 -9.84 3.76
N GLY A 26 3.19 -10.55 3.00
CA GLY A 26 2.23 -11.53 3.52
C GLY A 26 1.21 -10.89 4.48
N PRO A 27 0.87 -11.56 5.60
CA PRO A 27 -0.13 -11.08 6.55
C PRO A 27 0.12 -9.68 7.12
N LEU A 28 1.38 -9.22 7.16
CA LEU A 28 1.70 -7.86 7.60
C LEU A 28 1.03 -6.79 6.74
N GLY A 29 0.75 -7.09 5.46
CA GLY A 29 0.04 -6.17 4.56
C GLY A 29 -1.42 -5.90 4.96
N LEU A 30 -1.95 -6.61 5.96
CA LEU A 30 -3.23 -6.28 6.59
C LEU A 30 -3.10 -5.09 7.56
N LEU A 31 -1.91 -4.87 8.13
CA LEU A 31 -1.67 -3.81 9.12
C LEU A 31 -0.95 -2.61 8.52
N ILE A 32 -0.03 -2.85 7.58
CA ILE A 32 0.80 -1.81 6.96
C ILE A 32 0.53 -1.64 5.46
N GLY A 33 0.53 -0.39 5.01
CA GLY A 33 0.27 -0.01 3.62
C GLY A 33 1.50 -0.22 2.78
N VAL A 34 1.57 -1.28 1.99
CA VAL A 34 2.71 -1.58 1.08
C VAL A 34 2.35 -1.31 -0.37
N ALA A 35 3.33 -1.39 -1.28
CA ALA A 35 3.12 -1.17 -2.72
C ALA A 35 1.92 -1.94 -3.30
N GLU A 36 1.66 -3.16 -2.81
CA GLU A 36 0.50 -3.96 -3.21
C GLU A 36 -0.84 -3.26 -2.95
N ALA A 37 -1.02 -2.70 -1.74
CA ALA A 37 -2.24 -1.98 -1.36
C ALA A 37 -2.28 -0.59 -2.00
N HIS A 38 -1.13 0.08 -2.06
CA HIS A 38 -0.99 1.43 -2.62
C HIS A 38 -1.41 1.53 -4.08
N ARG A 39 -1.13 0.49 -4.90
CA ARG A 39 -1.54 0.46 -6.31
C ARG A 39 -3.05 0.56 -6.51
N TRP A 40 -3.85 0.05 -5.57
CA TRP A 40 -5.31 0.21 -5.66
C TRP A 40 -5.71 1.68 -5.53
N HIS A 41 -5.11 2.41 -4.60
CA HIS A 41 -5.39 3.83 -4.39
C HIS A 41 -5.04 4.69 -5.62
N HIS A 42 -4.03 4.26 -6.39
CA HIS A 42 -3.61 4.94 -7.63
C HIS A 42 -4.24 4.37 -8.90
N LYS A 43 -5.26 3.51 -8.81
CA LYS A 43 -6.02 3.10 -9.99
C LYS A 43 -6.63 4.32 -10.68
N ARG A 44 -6.72 4.25 -12.01
CA ARG A 44 -7.23 5.34 -12.84
C ARG A 44 -8.73 5.53 -12.64
N GLU A 45 -9.45 4.43 -12.49
CA GLU A 45 -10.90 4.41 -12.29
C GLU A 45 -11.23 4.85 -10.86
N HIS A 46 -11.96 5.96 -10.73
CA HIS A 46 -12.29 6.53 -9.43
C HIS A 46 -13.06 5.56 -8.54
N GLU A 47 -14.00 4.78 -9.08
CA GLU A 47 -14.76 3.81 -8.28
C GLU A 47 -13.86 2.75 -7.61
N ASP A 48 -12.73 2.44 -8.22
CA ASP A 48 -11.76 1.47 -7.72
C ASP A 48 -10.69 2.08 -6.80
N ALA A 49 -10.42 3.38 -6.94
CA ALA A 49 -9.34 4.10 -6.25
C ALA A 49 -9.70 4.57 -4.83
N GLN A 50 -10.99 4.55 -4.46
CA GLN A 50 -11.49 4.98 -3.15
C GLN A 50 -11.25 3.94 -2.03
N VAL A 51 -10.01 3.48 -1.92
CA VAL A 51 -9.58 2.46 -0.96
C VAL A 51 -8.14 2.75 -0.51
N ASN A 52 -7.71 2.13 0.58
CA ASN A 52 -6.33 2.10 1.04
C ASN A 52 -5.70 3.50 1.29
N TYR A 53 -6.46 4.43 1.87
CA TYR A 53 -6.03 5.82 2.11
C TYR A 53 -4.80 6.00 3.03
N GLY A 54 -4.42 4.98 3.78
CA GLY A 54 -3.30 5.06 4.72
C GLY A 54 -1.96 4.84 4.04
N ASP A 55 -1.02 5.77 4.25
CA ASP A 55 0.36 5.64 3.78
C ASP A 55 1.09 4.47 4.46
N PHE A 56 1.18 4.50 5.80
CA PHE A 56 1.81 3.43 6.57
C PHE A 56 0.82 2.50 7.27
N TRP A 57 -0.26 3.03 7.86
CA TRP A 57 -1.20 2.24 8.67
C TRP A 57 -2.50 1.93 7.91
N MET A 58 -2.89 0.64 7.88
CA MET A 58 -4.11 0.15 7.23
C MET A 58 -5.35 -0.12 8.11
N PRO A 59 -5.32 -0.15 9.46
CA PRO A 59 -6.51 -0.47 10.26
C PRO A 59 -7.75 0.38 9.94
N GLY A 60 -7.58 1.67 9.62
CA GLY A 60 -8.68 2.53 9.20
C GLY A 60 -9.40 2.02 7.95
N GLY A 61 -8.67 1.48 6.97
CA GLY A 61 -9.25 0.88 5.77
C GLY A 61 -10.17 -0.30 6.10
N HIS A 62 -9.80 -1.15 7.07
CA HIS A 62 -10.66 -2.26 7.50
C HIS A 62 -11.90 -1.76 8.25
N LEU A 63 -11.75 -0.79 9.15
CA LEU A 63 -12.85 -0.23 9.93
C LEU A 63 -13.93 0.43 9.04
N PHE A 64 -13.51 1.08 7.96
CA PHE A 64 -14.41 1.77 7.04
C PHE A 64 -14.71 0.98 5.76
N SER A 65 -14.37 -0.31 5.72
CA SER A 65 -14.55 -1.18 4.52
C SER A 65 -13.88 -0.65 3.25
N ALA A 66 -12.86 0.20 3.40
CA ALA A 66 -12.05 0.79 2.35
C ALA A 66 -10.70 0.07 2.19
N PHE A 67 -10.64 -1.24 2.45
CA PHE A 67 -9.42 -2.05 2.30
C PHE A 67 -9.49 -2.96 1.06
N ARG A 68 -8.43 -2.94 0.24
CA ARG A 68 -8.24 -3.88 -0.88
C ARG A 68 -6.80 -4.42 -0.89
N SER A 69 -6.68 -5.74 -1.05
CA SER A 69 -5.40 -6.42 -1.30
C SER A 69 -5.42 -7.05 -2.69
N GLN A 70 -4.26 -7.16 -3.34
CA GLN A 70 -4.15 -7.90 -4.59
C GLN A 70 -4.18 -9.40 -4.32
N LYS A 71 -5.31 -10.05 -4.63
CA LYS A 71 -5.42 -11.52 -4.63
C LYS A 71 -5.05 -12.15 -5.98
N HIS A 72 -3.91 -11.83 -6.60
CA HIS A 72 -3.23 -12.73 -7.55
C HIS A 72 -1.87 -12.20 -8.03
N THR A 73 -0.99 -13.13 -8.41
CA THR A 73 0.26 -12.88 -9.12
C THR A 73 -0.07 -12.27 -10.48
N LEU A 74 0.51 -11.10 -10.79
CA LEU A 74 0.52 -10.57 -12.14
C LEU A 74 1.28 -11.57 -13.02
N GLY A 75 0.54 -12.43 -13.74
CA GLY A 75 1.07 -13.07 -14.91
C GLY A 75 1.41 -11.96 -15.89
N ALA A 76 2.69 -11.87 -16.26
CA ALA A 76 3.20 -10.86 -17.18
C ALA A 76 2.45 -10.91 -18.51
N LYS A 77 1.40 -10.10 -18.66
CA LYS A 77 0.79 -9.65 -19.91
C LYS A 77 0.10 -8.31 -19.64
N GLU A 78 0.91 -7.26 -19.60
CA GLU A 78 0.49 -5.91 -20.02
C GLU A 78 1.24 -5.60 -21.32
#